data_AF-A0A182GFB9-F1
#
_entry.id   AF-A0A182GFB9-F1
#
_cell.length_a   1.000
_cell.length_b   1.000
_cell.length_c   1.000
_cell.angle_alpha   90.00
_cell.angle_beta   90.00
_cell.angle_gamma   90.00
#
_symmetry.space_group_name_H-M   'P 1'
#
loop_
_entity.id
_entity.type
_entity.pdbx_description
1 polymer ?
#
loop_
_entity_poly.entity_id
_entity_poly.type
_entity_poly.pdbx_seq_one_letter_code
_entity_poly.pdbx_strand_id
1 'polypeptide(L)' 'MNVEITPNYSYIFDFENEFIHQDTRVWMVKNWTYVFYYCGIYMAVIFGGQHFMQNRPR' A
#
# COMPACT_ATOMS: atom_id res chain seq x y z
N MET A 1 -12.45 44.94 -20.12
CA MET A 1 -12.37 43.49 -19.86
C MET A 1 -11.54 43.31 -18.60
N ASN A 2 -12.17 42.91 -17.50
CA ASN A 2 -11.48 42.68 -16.24
C ASN A 2 -10.94 41.23 -16.27
N VAL A 3 -9.63 41.06 -16.35
CA VAL A 3 -9.00 39.73 -16.26
C VAL A 3 -8.91 39.41 -14.78
N GLU A 4 -9.80 38.55 -14.29
CA GLU A 4 -9.66 37.99 -12.95
C GLU A 4 -8.43 37.07 -12.95
N ILE A 5 -7.34 37.56 -12.36
CA ILE A 5 -6.13 36.77 -12.13
C ILE A 5 -6.39 35.93 -10.88
N THR A 6 -7.10 34.81 -11.03
CA THR A 6 -7.12 33.79 -9.97
C THR A 6 -5.71 33.24 -9.81
N PRO A 7 -5.07 33.33 -8.63
CA PRO A 7 -3.75 32.78 -8.45
C PRO A 7 -3.81 31.25 -8.61
N ASN A 8 -2.91 30.68 -9.42
CA ASN A 8 -2.80 29.24 -9.56
C ASN A 8 -2.09 28.67 -8.32
N TYR A 9 -2.87 28.24 -7.33
CA TYR A 9 -2.35 27.59 -6.13
C TYR A 9 -2.27 26.07 -6.34
N SER A 10 -1.36 25.60 -7.19
CA SER A 10 -0.85 24.24 -7.05
C SER A 10 0.36 24.30 -6.11
N TYR A 11 0.12 24.35 -4.80
CA TYR A 11 1.20 24.18 -3.82
C TYR A 11 1.63 22.72 -3.87
N ILE A 12 2.75 22.46 -4.56
CA ILE A 12 3.40 21.15 -4.56
C ILE A 12 4.10 21.03 -3.20
N PHE A 13 3.70 20.03 -2.42
CA PHE A 13 4.34 19.79 -1.14
C PHE A 13 5.79 19.37 -1.35
N ASP A 14 6.70 19.74 -0.43
CA ASP A 14 8.12 19.36 -0.54
C ASP A 14 8.31 17.82 -0.62
N PHE A 15 7.42 17.03 -0.01
CA PHE A 15 7.43 15.57 -0.13
C PHE A 15 7.08 15.06 -1.54
N GLU A 16 6.31 15.81 -2.33
CA GLU A 16 5.97 15.44 -3.71
C GLU A 16 7.13 15.71 -4.68
N ASN A 17 7.99 16.69 -4.38
CA ASN A 17 9.21 16.96 -5.13
C ASN A 17 10.27 15.87 -4.95
N GLU A 18 10.35 15.27 -3.76
CA GLU A 18 11.29 14.18 -3.45
C GLU A 18 10.74 12.78 -3.76
N PHE A 19 9.46 12.67 -4.12
CA PHE A 19 8.86 11.38 -4.43
C PHE A 19 9.44 10.84 -5.75
N ILE A 20 10.29 9.82 -5.67
CA ILE A 20 10.86 9.13 -6.84
C ILE A 20 9.75 8.29 -7.49
N HIS A 21 8.89 8.96 -8.26
CA HIS A 21 7.66 8.39 -8.84
C HIS A 21 7.91 7.15 -9.72
N GLN A 22 9.08 7.04 -10.34
CA GLN A 22 9.38 5.96 -11.27
C GLN A 22 9.91 4.72 -10.57
N ASP A 23 10.91 4.84 -9.69
CA ASP A 23 11.57 3.67 -9.10
C ASP A 23 10.64 2.92 -8.13
N THR A 24 9.91 3.63 -7.28
CA THR A 24 8.92 3.01 -6.38
C THR A 24 7.80 2.35 -7.16
N ARG A 25 7.35 2.96 -8.26
CA ARG A 25 6.33 2.39 -9.15
C ARG A 25 6.84 1.16 -9.89
N VAL A 26 8.06 1.19 -10.44
CA VAL A 26 8.69 0.04 -11.11
C VAL A 26 8.85 -1.11 -10.11
N TRP A 27 9.30 -0.82 -8.89
CA TRP A 27 9.40 -1.81 -7.84
C TRP A 27 8.02 -2.40 -7.51
N MET A 28 7.00 -1.56 -7.34
CA MET A 28 5.64 -2.02 -7.03
C MET A 28 5.09 -2.91 -8.15
N VAL A 29 5.21 -2.50 -9.42
CA VAL A 29 4.75 -3.29 -10.58
C VAL A 29 5.52 -4.59 -10.76
N LYS A 30 6.79 -4.64 -10.36
CA LYS A 30 7.57 -5.89 -10.39
C LYS A 30 7.18 -6.85 -9.27
N ASN A 31 6.77 -6.33 -8.11
CA ASN A 31 6.69 -7.09 -6.86
C ASN A 31 5.26 -7.17 -6.27
N TRP A 32 4.25 -6.62 -6.94
CA TRP A 32 2.86 -6.55 -6.44
C TRP A 32 2.28 -7.91 -6.03
N THR A 33 2.72 -8.99 -6.67
CA THR A 33 2.24 -10.34 -6.36
C THR A 33 2.60 -10.82 -4.97
N TYR A 34 3.63 -10.25 -4.31
CA TYR A 34 3.97 -10.60 -2.93
C TYR A 34 2.83 -10.39 -1.95
N VAL A 35 1.92 -9.44 -2.23
CA VAL A 35 0.75 -9.19 -1.39
C VAL A 35 -0.10 -10.45 -1.22
N PHE A 36 -0.27 -11.26 -2.28
CA PHE A 36 -1.07 -12.48 -2.21
C PHE A 36 -0.40 -13.56 -1.36
N TYR A 37 0.94 -13.65 -1.40
CA TYR A 37 1.67 -14.59 -0.54
C TYR A 37 1.51 -14.20 0.93
N TYR A 38 1.65 -12.92 1.27
CA TYR A 38 1.42 -12.45 2.64
C TYR A 38 -0.03 -12.70 3.10
N CYS A 39 -1.02 -12.41 2.26
CA CYS A 39 -2.42 -12.72 2.56
C CYS A 39 -2.65 -14.22 2.75
N GLY A 40 -2.10 -15.07 1.88
CA GLY A 40 -2.23 -16.52 1.97
C GLY A 40 -1.59 -17.08 3.23
N ILE A 41 -0.38 -16.64 3.57
CA ILE A 41 0.31 -17.03 4.81
C ILE A 41 -0.50 -16.58 6.03
N TYR A 42 -0.99 -15.35 6.04
CA TYR A 42 -1.82 -14.83 7.13
C TYR A 42 -3.05 -15.72 7.36
N MET A 43 -3.78 -16.05 6.29
CA MET A 43 -4.94 -16.94 6.38
C MET A 43 -4.54 -18.34 6.88
N ALA A 44 -3.46 -18.92 6.35
CA ALA A 44 -2.97 -20.22 6.78
C ALA A 44 -2.61 -20.24 8.28
N VAL A 45 -1.98 -19.18 8.79
CA VAL A 45 -1.64 -19.05 10.22
C VAL A 45 -2.90 -18.94 11.08
N ILE A 46 -3.88 -18.13 10.68
CA ILE A 46 -5.11 -17.94 11.46
C ILE A 46 -5.93 -19.24 11.48
N PHE A 47 -6.26 -19.81 10.32
CA PHE A 47 -7.08 -21.01 10.24
C PHE A 47 -6.34 -22.26 10.72
N GLY A 48 -5.06 -22.38 10.42
CA GLY A 48 -4.21 -23.46 10.91
C GLY A 48 -4.03 -23.40 12.42
N GLY A 49 -3.82 -22.20 12.98
CA GLY A 49 -3.74 -21.98 14.42
C GLY A 49 -5.06 -22.30 15.12
N GLN A 50 -6.19 -21.86 14.56
CA GLN A 50 -7.51 -22.22 15.06
C GLN A 50 -7.72 -23.74 15.04
N HIS A 51 -7.43 -24.41 13.92
CA HIS A 51 -7.57 -25.86 13.79
C HIS A 51 -6.67 -26.62 14.78
N PHE A 52 -5.42 -26.19 14.94
CA PHE A 52 -4.50 -26.78 15.91
C PHE A 52 -5.00 -26.64 17.35
N MET A 53 -5.60 -25.50 17.70
CA MET A 53 -6.12 -25.25 19.04
C MET A 53 -7.45 -25.95 19.35
N GLN A 54 -8.14 -26.55 18.36
CA GLN A 54 -9.42 -27.23 18.57
C GLN A 54 -9.32 -28.41 19.54
N ASN A 55 -8.18 -29.08 19.59
CA ASN A 55 -7.97 -30.26 20.44
C ASN A 55 -7.31 -29.92 21.78
N ARG A 56 -7.18 -28.62 22.11
CA ARG A 56 -6.60 -28.22 23.39
C ARG A 56 -7.65 -28.37 24.49
N PRO A 57 -7.36 -29.11 25.59
CA PRO A 57 -8.23 -29.12 26.76
C PRO A 57 -8.30 -27.71 27.37
N ARG A 58 -9.51 -27.30 27.77
CA ARG A 58 -9.82 -25.97 28.33
C ARG A 58 -9.13 -25.72 29.66
#